data_AF-A0A1Z4RU83-F1
#
_entry.id   AF-A0A1Z4RU83-F1
#
_cell.length_a   1.000
_cell.length_b   1.000
_cell.length_c   1.000
_cell.angle_alpha   90.00
_cell.angle_beta   90.00
_cell.angle_gamma   90.00
#
_symmetry.space_group_name_H-M   'P 1'
#
loop_
_entity.id
_entity.type
_entity.pdbx_description
1 polymer ?
#
loop_
_entity_poly.entity_id
_entity_poly.type
_entity_poly.pdbx_seq_one_letter_code
_entity_poly.pdbx_strand_id
1 'polypeptide(L)'
;MPSLTLGKITNYLSAIAPFICLAGIVVLQSQEYKKSTQELETANYLRQEQAQARKIRYQGQTPTLNFDNLIANWTYLNFVQYFGDEPARQTIGYELVPNYFETISKLDPNFTEASLRLAIANSMYAGYPEQTVTMMEQLLELVDPKSEQSAALWTSKGLDELLFLGDKKAATNSYEMADKWRKVSNNSNVAESEIDITKISELELKEAQIRAWSGVLVHVKDMKRKTEIMEKINILKLEISALQERAQD
;
A
#
# COMPACT_ATOMS: atom_id res chain seq x y z
N MET A 1 -8.42 64.93 -40.71
CA MET A 1 -8.73 63.60 -40.13
C MET A 1 -7.45 62.78 -40.18
N PRO A 2 -6.84 62.40 -39.04
CA PRO A 2 -5.50 61.83 -39.03
C PRO A 2 -5.55 60.33 -39.33
N SER A 3 -4.94 59.95 -40.46
CA SER A 3 -4.60 58.58 -40.85
C SER A 3 -3.36 58.11 -40.09
N LEU A 4 -3.50 57.80 -38.81
CA LEU A 4 -2.46 57.16 -38.01
C LEU A 4 -3.10 56.13 -37.11
N THR A 5 -2.97 54.84 -37.42
CA THR A 5 -2.96 53.78 -36.38
C THR A 5 -2.45 52.44 -36.89
N LEU A 6 -2.73 52.02 -38.13
CA LEU A 6 -2.46 50.63 -38.54
C LEU A 6 -0.98 50.26 -38.71
N GLY A 7 -0.18 51.08 -39.42
CA GLY A 7 1.21 50.74 -39.77
C GLY A 7 2.22 50.77 -38.62
N LYS A 8 1.95 51.54 -37.54
CA LYS A 8 2.78 51.54 -36.33
C LYS A 8 2.53 50.28 -35.50
N ILE A 9 1.26 49.86 -35.39
CA ILE A 9 0.86 48.65 -34.65
C ILE A 9 1.50 47.40 -35.28
N THR A 10 1.51 47.31 -36.62
CA THR A 10 2.17 46.19 -37.34
C THR A 10 3.69 46.13 -37.13
N ASN A 11 4.37 47.27 -37.02
CA ASN A 11 5.81 47.30 -36.77
C ASN A 11 6.17 46.87 -35.34
N TYR A 12 5.37 47.27 -34.34
CA TYR A 12 5.55 46.80 -32.96
C TYR A 12 5.26 45.30 -32.83
N LEU A 13 4.17 44.81 -33.44
CA LEU A 13 3.85 43.38 -33.47
C LEU A 13 4.95 42.54 -34.14
N SER A 14 5.51 43.01 -35.25
CA SER A 14 6.60 42.32 -35.94
C SER A 14 7.90 42.29 -35.12
N ALA A 15 8.18 43.34 -34.32
CA ALA A 15 9.36 43.38 -33.45
C ALA A 15 9.23 42.47 -32.23
N ILE A 16 8.01 42.24 -31.73
CA ILE A 16 7.75 41.42 -30.52
C ILE A 16 7.56 39.94 -30.86
N ALA A 17 7.07 39.62 -32.05
CA ALA A 17 6.85 38.25 -32.54
C ALA A 17 8.04 37.28 -32.31
N PRO A 18 9.31 37.61 -32.63
CA PRO A 18 10.42 36.67 -32.41
C PRO A 18 10.64 36.36 -30.92
N PHE A 19 10.40 37.29 -30.01
CA PHE A 19 10.51 37.05 -28.56
C PHE A 19 9.39 36.13 -28.05
N ILE A 20 8.17 36.28 -28.57
CA ILE A 20 7.05 35.39 -28.26
C ILE A 20 7.33 33.97 -28.78
N CYS A 21 7.87 33.84 -30.00
CA CYS A 21 8.28 32.56 -30.54
C CYS A 21 9.39 31.91 -29.71
N LEU A 22 10.41 32.68 -29.30
CA LEU A 22 11.51 32.17 -28.48
C LEU A 22 11.01 31.71 -27.11
N ALA A 23 10.13 32.49 -26.47
CA ALA A 23 9.49 32.10 -25.21
C ALA A 23 8.65 30.83 -25.36
N GLY A 24 7.88 30.70 -26.44
CA GLY A 24 7.13 29.49 -26.78
C GLY A 24 8.03 28.27 -26.95
N ILE A 25 9.15 28.41 -27.66
CA ILE A 25 10.14 27.34 -27.85
C ILE A 25 10.76 26.93 -26.50
N VAL A 26 11.15 27.88 -25.66
CA VAL A 26 11.71 27.58 -24.33
C VAL A 26 10.71 26.85 -23.45
N VAL A 27 9.43 27.26 -23.46
CA VAL A 27 8.37 26.56 -22.71
C VAL A 27 8.18 25.13 -23.21
N LEU A 28 8.07 24.93 -24.53
CA LEU A 28 7.88 23.61 -25.13
C LEU A 28 9.09 22.69 -24.89
N GLN A 29 10.31 23.20 -25.05
CA GLN A 29 11.54 22.44 -24.80
C GLN A 29 11.72 22.10 -23.31
N SER A 30 11.34 23.02 -22.41
CA SER A 30 11.36 22.75 -20.97
C SER A 30 10.37 21.66 -20.57
N GLN A 31 9.17 21.65 -21.18
CA GLN A 31 8.16 20.61 -20.97
C GLN A 31 8.64 19.25 -21.48
N GLU A 32 9.20 19.19 -22.70
CA GLU A 32 9.69 17.94 -23.29
C GLU A 32 10.89 17.38 -22.51
N TYR A 33 11.81 18.25 -22.07
CA TYR A 33 12.93 17.84 -21.21
C TYR A 33 12.46 17.28 -19.87
N LYS A 34 11.48 17.92 -19.21
CA LYS A 34 10.89 17.41 -17.96
C LYS A 34 10.20 16.06 -18.16
N LYS A 35 9.47 15.89 -19.26
CA LYS A 35 8.83 14.63 -19.60
C LYS A 35 9.86 13.51 -19.83
N SER A 36 10.89 13.78 -20.65
CA SER A 36 11.94 12.81 -20.96
C SER A 36 12.75 12.41 -19.71
N THR A 37 13.07 13.37 -18.83
CA THR A 37 13.75 13.08 -17.56
C THR A 37 12.87 12.26 -16.62
N GLN A 38 11.59 12.56 -16.50
CA GLN A 38 10.64 11.78 -15.71
C GLN A 38 10.44 10.34 -16.25
N GLU A 39 10.38 10.17 -17.57
CA GLU A 39 10.31 8.85 -18.22
C GLU A 39 11.59 8.03 -17.94
N LEU A 40 12.76 8.68 -18.04
CA LEU A 40 14.04 8.05 -17.74
C LEU A 40 14.13 7.64 -16.26
N GLU A 41 13.68 8.49 -15.34
CA GLU A 41 13.61 8.17 -13.90
C GLU A 41 12.67 6.99 -13.63
N THR A 42 11.48 6.99 -14.23
CA THR A 42 10.54 5.86 -14.11
C THR A 42 11.18 4.57 -14.60
N ALA A 43 11.84 4.58 -15.75
CA ALA A 43 12.55 3.42 -16.29
C ALA A 43 13.73 2.98 -15.40
N ASN A 44 14.41 3.91 -14.73
CA ASN A 44 15.45 3.60 -13.74
C ASN A 44 14.85 2.88 -12.53
N TYR A 45 13.75 3.41 -11.96
CA TYR A 45 13.08 2.80 -10.81
C TYR A 45 12.56 1.39 -11.12
N LEU A 46 11.95 1.19 -12.29
CA LEU A 46 11.50 -0.15 -12.72
C LEU A 46 12.67 -1.13 -12.86
N ARG A 47 13.82 -0.69 -13.40
CA ARG A 47 15.01 -1.54 -13.48
C ARG A 47 15.56 -1.91 -12.11
N GLN A 48 15.58 -0.96 -11.18
CA GLN A 48 15.98 -1.21 -9.80
C GLN A 48 15.03 -2.20 -9.12
N GLU A 49 13.72 -2.02 -9.28
CA GLU A 49 12.70 -2.92 -8.73
C GLU A 49 12.86 -4.34 -9.29
N GLN A 50 13.06 -4.50 -10.60
CA GLN A 50 13.33 -5.82 -11.19
C GLN A 50 14.62 -6.46 -10.64
N ALA A 51 15.66 -5.68 -10.39
CA ALA A 51 16.89 -6.18 -9.77
C ALA A 51 16.64 -6.62 -8.32
N GLN A 52 15.87 -5.84 -7.57
CA GLN A 52 15.44 -6.15 -6.20
C GLN A 52 14.61 -7.44 -6.18
N ALA A 53 13.65 -7.59 -7.09
CA ALA A 53 12.80 -8.79 -7.21
C ALA A 53 13.64 -10.05 -7.45
N ARG A 54 14.65 -9.97 -8.33
CA ARG A 54 15.60 -11.07 -8.55
C ARG A 54 16.36 -11.39 -7.27
N LYS A 55 16.87 -10.38 -6.56
CA LYS A 55 17.60 -10.54 -5.30
C LYS A 55 16.76 -11.24 -4.23
N ILE A 56 15.52 -10.80 -4.01
CA ILE A 56 14.59 -11.40 -3.04
C ILE A 56 14.33 -12.87 -3.41
N ARG A 57 14.06 -13.15 -4.69
CA ARG A 57 13.84 -14.53 -5.16
C ARG A 57 15.05 -15.42 -4.90
N TYR A 58 16.26 -14.95 -5.17
CA TYR A 58 17.47 -15.72 -4.86
C TYR A 58 17.64 -15.96 -3.36
N GLN A 59 17.37 -14.95 -2.53
CA GLN A 59 17.44 -15.08 -1.07
C GLN A 59 16.45 -16.11 -0.54
N GLY A 60 15.22 -16.15 -1.06
CA GLY A 60 14.19 -17.12 -0.64
C GLY A 60 14.40 -18.57 -1.14
N GLN A 61 15.35 -18.79 -2.06
CA GLN A 61 15.63 -20.10 -2.67
C GLN A 61 17.02 -20.67 -2.31
N THR A 62 17.91 -19.85 -1.78
CA THR A 62 19.29 -20.29 -1.48
C THR A 62 19.32 -21.06 -0.15
N PRO A 63 20.05 -22.19 -0.06
CA PRO A 63 20.26 -22.87 1.21
C PRO A 63 20.85 -21.90 2.25
N THR A 64 20.19 -21.82 3.39
CA THR A 64 20.53 -20.84 4.44
C THR A 64 21.67 -21.30 5.34
N LEU A 65 22.02 -22.60 5.28
CA LEU A 65 23.04 -23.23 6.13
C LEU A 65 22.80 -22.97 7.63
N ASN A 66 21.53 -22.96 8.06
CA ASN A 66 21.05 -22.63 9.42
C ASN A 66 21.24 -21.16 9.84
N PHE A 67 21.40 -20.24 8.88
CA PHE A 67 21.44 -18.79 9.11
C PHE A 67 20.17 -18.09 8.61
N ASP A 68 19.01 -18.74 8.72
CA ASP A 68 17.74 -18.25 8.20
C ASP A 68 17.40 -16.85 8.75
N ASN A 69 17.59 -16.64 10.06
CA ASN A 69 17.38 -15.36 10.72
C ASN A 69 18.29 -14.23 10.21
N LEU A 70 19.56 -14.51 9.90
CA LEU A 70 20.48 -13.53 9.33
C LEU A 70 20.03 -13.10 7.93
N ILE A 71 19.58 -14.06 7.12
CA ILE A 71 19.05 -13.78 5.78
C ILE A 71 17.72 -13.04 5.88
N ALA A 72 16.85 -13.39 6.82
CA ALA A 72 15.61 -12.65 7.10
C ALA A 72 15.90 -11.20 7.48
N ASN A 73 16.82 -10.97 8.43
CA ASN A 73 17.26 -9.63 8.83
C ASN A 73 17.79 -8.80 7.66
N TRP A 74 18.66 -9.40 6.84
CA TRP A 74 19.19 -8.72 5.66
C TRP A 74 18.10 -8.42 4.63
N THR A 75 17.17 -9.34 4.43
CA THR A 75 16.02 -9.18 3.53
C THR A 75 15.09 -8.07 4.03
N TYR A 76 14.87 -8.00 5.35
CA TYR A 76 14.11 -6.93 5.99
C TYR A 76 14.78 -5.56 5.83
N LEU A 77 16.11 -5.46 5.96
CA LEU A 77 16.82 -4.20 5.67
C LEU A 77 16.67 -3.76 4.20
N ASN A 78 16.62 -4.70 3.26
CA ASN A 78 16.32 -4.39 1.86
C ASN A 78 14.88 -3.91 1.68
N PHE A 79 13.93 -4.49 2.42
CA PHE A 79 12.55 -4.02 2.47
C PHE A 79 12.46 -2.59 3.00
N VAL A 80 13.12 -2.27 4.12
CA VAL A 80 13.11 -0.91 4.70
C VAL A 80 13.62 0.12 3.69
N GLN A 81 14.71 -0.18 2.98
CA GLN A 81 15.23 0.71 1.93
C GLN A 81 14.26 0.84 0.75
N TYR A 82 13.72 -0.28 0.27
CA TYR A 82 12.77 -0.29 -0.83
C TYR A 82 11.49 0.49 -0.50
N PHE A 83 10.94 0.28 0.69
CA PHE A 83 9.71 0.90 1.16
C PHE A 83 9.91 2.39 1.46
N GLY A 84 11.08 2.76 1.98
CA GLY A 84 11.43 4.15 2.32
C GLY A 84 11.87 5.02 1.13
N ASP A 85 12.06 4.46 -0.07
CA ASP A 85 12.39 5.22 -1.28
C ASP A 85 11.16 5.95 -1.82
N GLU A 86 10.77 7.04 -1.14
CA GLU A 86 9.56 7.80 -1.44
C GLU A 86 9.47 8.23 -2.92
N PRO A 87 10.50 8.79 -3.57
CA PRO A 87 10.44 9.12 -4.99
C PRO A 87 10.10 7.92 -5.89
N ALA A 88 10.73 6.76 -5.63
CA ALA A 88 10.40 5.55 -6.37
C ALA A 88 8.97 5.09 -6.07
N ARG A 89 8.55 5.02 -4.80
CA ARG A 89 7.22 4.51 -4.42
C ARG A 89 6.08 5.42 -4.89
N GLN A 90 6.29 6.73 -4.92
CA GLN A 90 5.33 7.67 -5.50
C GLN A 90 5.17 7.50 -7.01
N THR A 91 6.20 6.99 -7.69
CA THR A 91 6.24 6.77 -9.14
C THR A 91 5.71 5.39 -9.54
N ILE A 92 6.26 4.33 -8.95
CA ILE A 92 6.03 2.94 -9.38
C ILE A 92 5.27 2.08 -8.35
N GLY A 93 4.95 2.61 -7.17
CA GLY A 93 4.07 1.94 -6.20
C GLY A 93 4.83 0.99 -5.29
N TYR A 94 4.22 -0.12 -4.86
CA TYR A 94 4.75 -1.01 -3.82
C TYR A 94 4.70 -2.49 -4.21
N GLU A 95 4.89 -2.81 -5.49
CA GLU A 95 4.66 -4.15 -6.06
C GLU A 95 5.41 -5.30 -5.36
N LEU A 96 6.63 -5.08 -4.84
CA LEU A 96 7.43 -6.15 -4.21
C LEU A 96 7.11 -6.43 -2.74
N VAL A 97 6.21 -5.69 -2.10
CA VAL A 97 5.88 -5.91 -0.69
C VAL A 97 5.43 -7.36 -0.41
N PRO A 98 4.55 -7.99 -1.21
CA PRO A 98 4.18 -9.39 -0.99
C PRO A 98 5.38 -10.34 -1.02
N ASN A 99 6.36 -10.12 -1.91
CA ASN A 99 7.55 -10.97 -2.02
C ASN A 99 8.44 -10.86 -0.79
N TYR A 100 8.59 -9.65 -0.24
CA TYR A 100 9.30 -9.46 1.02
C TYR A 100 8.58 -10.16 2.16
N PHE A 101 7.26 -9.99 2.24
CA PHE A 101 6.47 -10.58 3.30
C PHE A 101 6.58 -12.12 3.28
N GLU A 102 6.36 -12.74 2.13
CA GLU A 102 6.50 -14.19 1.96
C GLU A 102 7.91 -14.68 2.33
N THR A 103 8.95 -14.01 1.81
CA THR A 103 10.34 -14.43 2.00
C THR A 103 10.76 -14.34 3.46
N ILE A 104 10.46 -13.22 4.12
CA ILE A 104 10.85 -12.99 5.53
C ILE A 104 10.08 -13.94 6.44
N SER A 105 8.76 -14.07 6.28
CA SER A 105 7.93 -14.97 7.08
C SER A 105 8.36 -16.44 6.97
N LYS A 106 8.81 -16.86 5.79
CA LYS A 106 9.32 -18.22 5.58
C LYS A 106 10.67 -18.47 6.24
N LEU A 107 11.56 -17.47 6.20
CA LEU A 107 12.91 -17.59 6.77
C LEU A 107 12.89 -17.49 8.30
N ASP A 108 12.11 -16.57 8.85
CA ASP A 108 12.01 -16.37 10.29
C ASP A 108 10.58 -16.05 10.71
N PRO A 109 9.74 -17.07 10.95
CA PRO A 109 8.36 -16.88 11.41
C PRO A 109 8.26 -16.11 12.73
N ASN A 110 9.28 -16.17 13.58
CA ASN A 110 9.30 -15.49 14.88
C ASN A 110 9.77 -14.03 14.78
N PHE A 111 10.11 -13.54 13.59
CA PHE A 111 10.39 -12.13 13.35
C PHE A 111 9.10 -11.29 13.26
N THR A 112 8.28 -11.39 14.30
CA THR A 112 6.92 -10.87 14.39
C THR A 112 6.82 -9.35 14.19
N GLU A 113 7.81 -8.58 14.63
CA GLU A 113 7.85 -7.14 14.39
C GLU A 113 7.96 -6.81 12.90
N ALA A 114 8.81 -7.53 12.16
CA ALA A 114 8.92 -7.38 10.72
C ALA A 114 7.61 -7.78 10.05
N SER A 115 7.02 -8.90 10.45
CA SER A 115 5.74 -9.39 9.92
C SER A 115 4.60 -8.40 10.11
N LEU A 116 4.50 -7.72 11.26
CA LEU A 116 3.51 -6.65 11.48
C LEU A 116 3.68 -5.49 10.49
N ARG A 117 4.91 -5.02 10.31
CA ARG A 117 5.20 -3.90 9.40
C ARG A 117 4.95 -4.29 7.95
N LEU A 118 5.28 -5.53 7.58
CA LEU A 118 5.04 -6.09 6.26
C LEU A 118 3.55 -6.27 5.98
N ALA A 119 2.76 -6.74 6.97
CA ALA A 119 1.31 -6.84 6.85
C ALA A 119 0.67 -5.48 6.55
N ILE A 120 1.04 -4.43 7.32
CA ILE A 120 0.56 -3.06 7.08
C ILE A 120 0.99 -2.58 5.68
N ALA A 121 2.26 -2.75 5.32
CA ALA A 121 2.76 -2.37 4.01
C ALA A 121 1.99 -3.08 2.88
N ASN A 122 1.66 -4.36 3.07
CA ASN A 122 1.00 -5.16 2.05
C ASN A 122 -0.47 -4.78 1.89
N SER A 123 -1.19 -4.61 3.01
CA SER A 123 -2.61 -4.24 3.01
C SER A 123 -2.83 -2.78 2.62
N MET A 124 -2.09 -1.85 3.23
CA MET A 124 -2.34 -0.40 3.08
C MET A 124 -1.65 0.22 1.87
N TYR A 125 -0.43 -0.21 1.53
CA TYR A 125 0.38 0.45 0.51
C TYR A 125 0.40 -0.32 -0.82
N ALA A 126 0.66 -1.63 -0.77
CA ALA A 126 0.56 -2.47 -1.96
C ALA A 126 -0.90 -2.79 -2.32
N GLY A 127 -1.80 -2.68 -1.35
CA GLY A 127 -3.23 -2.81 -1.53
C GLY A 127 -3.70 -4.24 -1.66
N TYR A 128 -3.05 -5.22 -1.01
CA TYR A 128 -3.38 -6.64 -1.08
C TYR A 128 -3.84 -7.22 0.28
N PRO A 129 -4.89 -6.68 0.93
CA PRO A 129 -5.32 -7.15 2.24
C PRO A 129 -5.83 -8.60 2.24
N GLU A 130 -6.45 -9.08 1.17
CA GLU A 130 -6.86 -10.49 1.08
C GLU A 130 -5.66 -11.44 1.10
N GLN A 131 -4.58 -11.05 0.41
CA GLN A 131 -3.32 -11.78 0.40
C GLN A 131 -2.62 -11.69 1.76
N THR A 132 -2.67 -10.53 2.43
CA THR A 132 -2.15 -10.34 3.79
C THR A 132 -2.82 -11.30 4.77
N VAL A 133 -4.15 -11.40 4.78
CA VAL A 133 -4.88 -12.32 5.67
C VAL A 133 -4.44 -13.77 5.44
N THR A 134 -4.31 -14.17 4.17
CA THR A 134 -3.86 -15.52 3.79
C THR A 134 -2.43 -15.80 4.27
N MET A 135 -1.51 -14.85 4.06
CA MET A 135 -0.12 -14.97 4.51
C MET A 135 0.00 -14.99 6.04
N MET A 136 -0.81 -14.18 6.72
CA MET A 136 -0.86 -14.14 8.18
C MET A 136 -1.40 -15.44 8.76
N GLU A 137 -2.42 -16.04 8.15
CA GLU A 137 -2.92 -17.36 8.55
C GLU A 137 -1.82 -18.42 8.50
N GLN A 138 -1.08 -18.51 7.38
CA GLN A 138 0.04 -19.43 7.23
C GLN A 138 1.18 -19.14 8.22
N LEU A 139 1.51 -17.86 8.43
CA LEU A 139 2.56 -17.45 9.35
C LEU A 139 2.21 -17.86 10.80
N LEU A 140 0.97 -17.65 11.23
CA LEU A 140 0.52 -17.89 12.60
C LEU A 140 0.49 -19.38 12.98
N GLU A 141 0.53 -20.30 12.02
CA GLU A 141 0.76 -21.73 12.28
C GLU A 141 2.19 -22.03 12.73
N LEU A 142 3.15 -21.14 12.40
CA LEU A 142 4.58 -21.35 12.61
C LEU A 142 5.17 -20.49 13.75
N VAL A 143 4.52 -19.36 14.08
CA VAL A 143 4.98 -18.44 15.14
C VAL A 143 4.83 -19.10 16.51
N ASP A 144 5.88 -19.00 17.34
CA ASP A 144 5.78 -19.34 18.77
C ASP A 144 4.84 -18.32 19.46
N PRO A 145 3.74 -18.77 20.10
CA PRO A 145 2.84 -17.89 20.83
C PRO A 145 3.52 -17.05 21.92
N LYS A 146 4.71 -17.45 22.39
CA LYS A 146 5.52 -16.70 23.37
C LYS A 146 6.41 -15.63 22.74
N SER A 147 6.58 -15.60 21.43
CA SER A 147 7.35 -14.58 20.73
C SER A 147 6.79 -13.19 21.03
N GLU A 148 7.67 -12.19 20.99
CA GLU A 148 7.26 -10.80 21.10
C GLU A 148 6.20 -10.48 20.03
N GLN A 149 5.23 -9.61 20.29
CA GLN A 149 4.22 -9.20 19.30
C GLN A 149 3.36 -10.32 18.67
N SER A 150 3.45 -11.57 19.13
CA SER A 150 2.68 -12.71 18.57
C SER A 150 1.17 -12.46 18.64
N ALA A 151 0.68 -11.90 19.76
CA ALA A 151 -0.71 -11.50 19.93
C ALA A 151 -1.10 -10.34 18.99
N ALA A 152 -0.19 -9.41 18.74
CA ALA A 152 -0.43 -8.28 17.84
C ALA A 152 -0.58 -8.72 16.38
N LEU A 153 0.06 -9.82 15.96
CA LEU A 153 -0.15 -10.41 14.63
C LEU A 153 -1.61 -10.83 14.44
N TRP A 154 -2.20 -11.50 15.44
CA TRP A 154 -3.62 -11.85 15.43
C TRP A 154 -4.52 -10.62 15.37
N THR A 155 -4.21 -9.58 16.16
CA THR A 155 -4.93 -8.29 16.11
C THR A 155 -4.85 -7.66 14.72
N SER A 156 -3.67 -7.65 14.09
CA SER A 156 -3.49 -7.11 12.74
C SER A 156 -4.28 -7.89 11.69
N LYS A 157 -4.29 -9.24 11.78
CA LYS A 157 -5.09 -10.10 10.90
C LYS A 157 -6.59 -9.82 11.07
N GLY A 158 -7.07 -9.74 12.32
CA GLY A 158 -8.47 -9.43 12.62
C GLY A 158 -8.90 -8.04 12.13
N LEU A 159 -8.00 -7.06 12.14
CA LEU A 159 -8.25 -5.74 11.60
C LEU A 159 -8.48 -5.80 10.08
N ASP A 160 -7.64 -6.53 9.35
CA ASP A 160 -7.79 -6.66 7.90
C ASP A 160 -9.04 -7.46 7.51
N GLU A 161 -9.34 -8.54 8.25
CA GLU A 161 -10.58 -9.32 8.09
C GLU A 161 -11.82 -8.44 8.26
N LEU A 162 -11.82 -7.55 9.25
CA LEU A 162 -12.93 -6.65 9.51
C LEU A 162 -13.00 -5.53 8.46
N LEU A 163 -11.92 -4.77 8.28
CA LEU A 163 -11.93 -3.53 7.50
C LEU A 163 -11.85 -3.73 5.99
N PHE A 164 -11.28 -4.83 5.52
CA PHE A 164 -11.15 -5.07 4.08
C PHE A 164 -12.09 -6.16 3.57
N LEU A 165 -12.23 -7.25 4.34
CA LEU A 165 -13.07 -8.39 3.94
C LEU A 165 -14.51 -8.27 4.47
N GLY A 166 -14.74 -7.48 5.53
CA GLY A 166 -16.06 -7.36 6.15
C GLY A 166 -16.47 -8.62 6.94
N ASP A 167 -15.53 -9.52 7.21
CA ASP A 167 -15.81 -10.78 7.89
C ASP A 167 -15.74 -10.61 9.40
N LYS A 168 -16.88 -10.23 9.99
CA LYS A 168 -17.01 -10.07 11.44
C LYS A 168 -16.68 -11.35 12.20
N LYS A 169 -17.00 -12.53 11.65
CA LYS A 169 -16.80 -13.80 12.35
C LYS A 169 -15.31 -14.16 12.39
N ALA A 170 -14.63 -14.05 11.27
CA ALA A 170 -13.19 -14.27 11.19
C ALA A 170 -12.44 -13.27 12.09
N ALA A 171 -12.80 -11.98 12.01
CA ALA A 171 -12.22 -10.95 12.85
C ALA A 171 -12.39 -11.24 14.35
N THR A 172 -13.60 -11.58 14.80
CA THR A 172 -13.86 -11.98 16.19
C THR A 172 -12.96 -13.13 16.62
N ASN A 173 -12.85 -14.18 15.80
CA ASN A 173 -11.96 -15.31 16.11
C ASN A 173 -10.49 -14.88 16.20
N SER A 174 -10.03 -14.01 15.29
CA SER A 174 -8.67 -13.48 15.34
C SER A 174 -8.41 -12.67 16.61
N TYR A 175 -9.34 -11.82 17.07
CA TYR A 175 -9.18 -11.10 18.33
C TYR A 175 -9.23 -12.02 19.56
N GLU A 176 -10.09 -13.04 19.57
CA GLU A 176 -10.09 -14.05 20.65
C GLU A 176 -8.75 -14.81 20.73
N MET A 177 -8.13 -15.11 19.58
CA MET A 177 -6.80 -15.73 19.54
C MET A 177 -5.71 -14.77 20.02
N ALA A 178 -5.80 -13.48 19.69
CA ALA A 178 -4.91 -12.46 20.23
C ALA A 178 -4.95 -12.44 21.77
N ASP A 179 -6.14 -12.45 22.37
CA ASP A 179 -6.31 -12.48 23.83
C ASP A 179 -5.74 -13.75 24.46
N LYS A 180 -5.92 -14.91 23.80
CA LYS A 180 -5.31 -16.17 24.25
C LYS A 180 -3.78 -16.09 24.22
N TRP A 181 -3.19 -15.58 23.14
CA TRP A 181 -1.73 -15.49 22.99
C TRP A 181 -1.10 -14.43 23.90
N ARG A 182 -1.82 -13.36 24.22
CA ARG A 182 -1.40 -12.35 25.20
C ARG A 182 -1.20 -12.96 26.58
N LYS A 183 -2.11 -13.85 27.00
CA LYS A 183 -2.01 -14.58 28.28
C LYS A 183 -0.80 -15.52 28.33
N VAL A 184 -0.37 -16.06 27.18
CA VAL A 184 0.75 -17.01 27.08
C VAL A 184 2.10 -16.32 27.00
N SER A 185 2.18 -15.19 26.29
CA SER A 185 3.44 -14.43 26.10
C SER A 185 3.86 -13.61 27.32
N ASN A 186 3.00 -13.47 28.34
CA ASN A 186 3.22 -12.62 29.52
C ASN A 186 3.55 -11.15 29.13
N ASN A 187 3.18 -10.76 27.91
CA ASN A 187 3.59 -9.52 27.28
C ASN A 187 2.44 -8.51 27.44
N SER A 188 2.55 -7.63 28.44
CA SER A 188 1.53 -6.63 28.80
C SER A 188 1.46 -5.44 27.84
N ASN A 189 2.31 -5.41 26.81
CA ASN A 189 2.48 -4.24 25.93
C ASN A 189 1.46 -4.17 24.79
N VAL A 190 0.62 -5.20 24.61
CA VAL A 190 -0.47 -5.21 23.63
C VAL A 190 -1.77 -4.95 24.37
N ALA A 191 -2.41 -3.81 24.09
CA ALA A 191 -3.70 -3.47 24.67
C ALA A 191 -4.76 -4.55 24.34
N GLU A 192 -5.68 -4.77 25.26
CA GLU A 192 -6.86 -5.61 25.01
C GLU A 192 -7.71 -4.97 23.91
N SER A 193 -8.27 -5.80 23.03
CA SER A 193 -9.18 -5.27 22.01
C SER A 193 -10.47 -4.87 22.70
N GLU A 194 -10.71 -3.57 22.83
CA GLU A 194 -11.96 -3.03 23.38
C GLU A 194 -13.11 -3.01 22.35
N ILE A 195 -12.84 -3.46 21.11
CA ILE A 195 -13.81 -3.43 20.02
C ILE A 195 -14.81 -4.58 20.19
N ASP A 196 -16.02 -4.23 20.61
CA ASP A 196 -17.16 -5.15 20.58
C ASP A 196 -17.76 -5.21 19.16
N ILE A 197 -17.23 -6.11 18.34
CA ILE A 197 -17.62 -6.29 16.93
C ILE A 197 -19.12 -6.62 16.81
N THR A 198 -19.72 -7.20 17.84
CA THR A 198 -21.15 -7.56 17.84
C THR A 198 -22.07 -6.34 17.83
N LYS A 199 -21.59 -5.19 18.32
CA LYS A 199 -22.32 -3.92 18.35
C LYS A 199 -22.20 -3.12 17.05
N ILE A 200 -21.24 -3.44 16.19
CA ILE A 200 -21.06 -2.75 14.92
C ILE A 200 -22.22 -3.14 14.01
N SER A 201 -23.01 -2.16 13.56
CA SER A 201 -24.08 -2.40 12.58
C SER A 201 -23.51 -2.79 11.21
N GLU A 202 -24.35 -3.27 10.30
CA GLU A 202 -23.91 -3.54 8.92
C GLU A 202 -23.53 -2.23 8.19
N LEU A 203 -24.30 -1.17 8.41
CA LEU A 203 -24.06 0.15 7.83
C LEU A 203 -22.70 0.73 8.29
N GLU A 204 -22.43 0.76 9.60
CA GLU A 204 -21.17 1.27 10.14
C GLU A 204 -19.96 0.48 9.62
N LEU A 205 -20.10 -0.85 9.49
CA LEU A 205 -19.04 -1.67 8.93
C LEU A 205 -18.74 -1.29 7.47
N LYS A 206 -19.77 -1.22 6.61
CA LYS A 206 -19.56 -0.87 5.20
C LYS A 206 -18.96 0.53 5.04
N GLU A 207 -19.36 1.50 5.87
CA GLU A 207 -18.73 2.82 5.90
C GLU A 207 -17.26 2.76 6.29
N ALA A 208 -16.91 1.95 7.29
CA ALA A 208 -15.53 1.72 7.69
C ALA A 208 -14.71 1.06 6.56
N GLN A 209 -15.29 0.09 5.85
CA GLN A 209 -14.65 -0.56 4.70
C GLN A 209 -14.39 0.44 3.57
N ILE A 210 -15.34 1.34 3.27
CA ILE A 210 -15.12 2.40 2.27
C ILE A 210 -13.95 3.30 2.69
N ARG A 211 -13.87 3.70 3.96
CA ARG A 211 -12.75 4.51 4.47
C ARG A 211 -11.42 3.75 4.34
N ALA A 212 -11.38 2.48 4.69
CA ALA A 212 -10.19 1.64 4.59
C ALA A 212 -9.72 1.52 3.13
N TRP A 213 -10.59 1.10 2.20
CA TRP A 213 -10.26 0.98 0.79
C TRP A 213 -9.90 2.32 0.12
N SER A 214 -10.53 3.42 0.54
CA SER A 214 -10.17 4.76 0.07
C SER A 214 -8.76 5.16 0.53
N GLY A 215 -8.37 4.77 1.76
CA GLY A 215 -7.02 4.95 2.28
C GLY A 215 -5.97 4.16 1.49
N VAL A 216 -6.30 2.97 0.99
CA VAL A 216 -5.39 2.19 0.13
C VAL A 216 -5.18 2.86 -1.23
N LEU A 217 -6.25 3.40 -1.80
CA LEU A 217 -6.26 3.92 -3.18
C LEU A 217 -5.21 5.02 -3.43
N VAL A 218 -4.86 5.79 -2.40
CA VAL A 218 -3.86 6.88 -2.52
C VAL A 218 -2.43 6.36 -2.73
N HIS A 219 -2.16 5.11 -2.35
CA HIS A 219 -0.82 4.52 -2.40
C HIS A 219 -0.59 3.63 -3.62
N VAL A 220 -1.62 2.94 -4.09
CA VAL A 220 -1.52 2.02 -5.23
C VAL A 220 -1.20 2.80 -6.51
N LYS A 221 -0.26 2.30 -7.32
CA LYS A 221 0.10 2.89 -8.63
C LYS A 221 -0.36 2.06 -9.81
N ASP A 222 -0.40 0.73 -9.64
CA ASP A 222 -0.92 -0.18 -10.65
C ASP A 222 -2.39 0.14 -11.00
N MET A 223 -2.65 0.38 -12.30
CA MET A 223 -3.96 0.80 -12.78
C MET A 223 -5.00 -0.30 -12.70
N LYS A 224 -4.57 -1.57 -12.86
CA LYS A 224 -5.47 -2.71 -12.71
C LYS A 224 -5.95 -2.80 -11.27
N ARG A 225 -5.02 -2.78 -10.30
CA ARG A 225 -5.37 -2.84 -8.87
C ARG A 225 -6.19 -1.64 -8.41
N LYS A 226 -5.91 -0.42 -8.90
CA LYS A 226 -6.77 0.75 -8.65
C LYS A 226 -8.21 0.51 -9.10
N THR A 227 -8.38 -0.07 -10.29
CA THR A 227 -9.71 -0.35 -10.84
C THR A 227 -10.46 -1.37 -9.98
N GLU A 228 -9.79 -2.44 -9.56
CA GLU A 228 -10.35 -3.44 -8.65
C GLU A 228 -10.79 -2.81 -7.30
N ILE A 229 -9.98 -1.91 -6.74
CA ILE A 229 -10.31 -1.22 -5.48
C ILE A 229 -11.49 -0.26 -5.66
N MET A 230 -11.52 0.52 -6.76
CA MET A 230 -12.63 1.41 -7.05
C MET A 230 -13.95 0.64 -7.21
N GLU A 231 -13.91 -0.53 -7.83
CA GLU A 231 -15.08 -1.39 -7.95
C GLU A 231 -15.59 -1.88 -6.59
N LYS A 232 -14.69 -2.32 -5.70
CA LYS A 232 -15.04 -2.67 -4.31
C LYS A 232 -15.72 -1.52 -3.58
N ILE A 233 -15.19 -0.30 -3.70
CA ILE A 233 -15.79 0.90 -3.09
C ILE A 233 -17.18 1.18 -3.67
N ASN A 234 -17.37 1.04 -4.98
CA ASN A 234 -18.67 1.27 -5.62
C ASN A 234 -19.71 0.25 -5.18
N ILE A 235 -19.34 -1.04 -5.08
CA ILE A 235 -20.20 -2.09 -4.55
C ILE A 235 -20.64 -1.75 -3.12
N LEU A 236 -19.70 -1.39 -2.24
CA LEU A 236 -20.02 -1.01 -0.86
C LEU A 236 -20.98 0.19 -0.78
N LYS A 237 -20.83 1.19 -1.65
CA LYS A 237 -21.75 2.34 -1.72
C LYS A 237 -23.16 1.93 -2.12
N LEU A 238 -23.30 1.04 -3.11
CA LEU A 238 -24.60 0.53 -3.53
C LEU A 238 -25.29 -0.25 -2.41
N GLU A 239 -24.53 -1.06 -1.68
CA GLU A 239 -25.04 -1.81 -0.53
C GLU A 239 -25.49 -0.87 0.61
N ILE A 240 -24.76 0.22 0.87
CA ILE A 240 -25.19 1.25 1.83
C ILE A 240 -26.51 1.89 1.41
N SER A 241 -26.66 2.28 0.14
CA SER A 241 -27.92 2.86 -0.35
C SER A 241 -29.09 1.91 -0.14
N ALA A 242 -28.92 0.62 -0.45
CA ALA A 242 -29.95 -0.39 -0.24
C ALA A 242 -30.31 -0.60 1.24
N LEU A 243 -29.34 -0.50 2.15
CA LEU A 243 -29.59 -0.58 3.60
C LEU A 243 -30.35 0.65 4.12
N GLN A 244 -30.05 1.84 3.58
CA GLN A 244 -30.72 3.07 3.94
C GLN A 244 -32.17 3.11 3.47
N GLU A 245 -32.45 2.63 2.25
CA GLU A 245 -33.81 2.47 1.73
C GLU A 245 -34.65 1.54 2.62
N ARG A 246 -34.11 0.36 2.98
CA ARG A 246 -34.80 -0.60 3.87
C ARG A 246 -35.04 -0.10 5.29
N ALA A 247 -34.29 0.90 5.76
CA ALA A 247 -34.48 1.49 7.08
C ALA A 247 -35.57 2.58 7.11
N GLN A 248 -36.04 3.02 5.93
CA GLN A 248 -37.10 4.01 5.76
C GLN A 248 -38.49 3.37 5.51
N ASP A 249 -38.52 2.08 5.17
CA ASP A 249 -39.71 1.23 5.05
C ASP A 249 -40.10 0.56 6.38
#